data_AF-A0A067PBH3-F1
#
_entry.id   AF-A0A067PBH3-F1
#
_cell.length_a   1.000
_cell.length_b   1.000
_cell.length_c   1.000
_cell.angle_alpha   90.00
_cell.angle_beta   90.00
_cell.angle_gamma   90.00
#
_symmetry.space_group_name_H-M   'P 1'
#
loop_
_entity.id
_entity.type
_entity.pdbx_description
1 polymer ?
#
loop_
_entity_poly.entity_id
_entity_poly.type
_entity_poly.pdbx_seq_one_letter_code
_entity_poly.pdbx_strand_id
1 'polypeptide(L)' 'ILKISPELVDMIIDFVDEGRYVLRLALTCRLFKDILIPNHLHFRNISVSFSRHRRLDLLIRRPALARNVRRIRISDQ' A
#
# COMPACT_ATOMS: atom_id res chain seq x y z
N ILE A 1 16.01 15.51 -13.13
CA ILE A 1 15.12 14.52 -12.47
C ILE A 1 15.31 14.67 -10.97
N LEU A 2 14.28 15.08 -10.23
CA LEU A 2 14.34 15.20 -8.76
C LEU A 2 14.62 13.81 -8.17
N LYS A 3 15.82 13.62 -7.61
CA LYS A 3 16.16 12.40 -6.87
C LYS A 3 15.60 12.53 -5.46
N ILE A 4 14.32 12.22 -5.31
CA ILE A 4 13.72 11.98 -4.00
C ILE A 4 14.01 10.54 -3.61
N SER A 5 14.42 10.33 -2.36
CA SER A 5 14.68 8.99 -1.86
C SER A 5 13.35 8.24 -1.64
N PRO A 6 13.30 6.91 -1.84
CA PRO A 6 12.07 6.13 -1.63
C PRO A 6 11.50 6.28 -0.22
N GLU A 7 12.36 6.43 0.79
CA GLU A 7 11.98 6.59 2.19
C GLU A 7 11.20 7.91 2.42
N LEU A 8 11.57 8.95 1.68
CA LEU A 8 10.92 10.25 1.73
C LEU A 8 9.56 10.22 1.03
N VAL A 9 9.44 9.45 -0.06
CA VAL A 9 8.14 9.16 -0.68
C VAL A 9 7.25 8.40 0.29
N ASP A 10 7.76 7.34 0.92
CA ASP A 10 6.99 6.54 1.87
C ASP A 10 6.50 7.40 3.04
N MET A 11 7.33 8.31 3.57
CA MET A 11 6.89 9.28 4.59
C MET A 11 5.77 10.20 4.11
N ILE A 12 5.85 10.75 2.89
CA ILE A 12 4.79 11.61 2.34
C ILE A 12 3.50 10.81 2.17
N ILE A 13 3.60 9.59 1.65
CA ILE A 13 2.47 8.71 1.41
C ILE A 13 1.84 8.25 2.71
N ASP A 14 2.61 8.17 3.79
CA ASP A 14 2.10 7.85 5.12
C ASP A 14 1.08 8.88 5.63
N PHE A 15 1.07 10.12 5.11
CA PHE A 15 0.08 11.16 5.42
C PHE A 15 -1.15 11.16 4.50
N VAL A 16 -1.10 10.44 3.40
CA VAL A 16 -2.27 10.24 2.55
C VAL A 16 -3.00 9.04 3.13
N ASP A 17 -4.25 9.12 3.56
CA ASP A 17 -4.96 7.96 4.13
C ASP A 17 -5.86 7.24 3.12
N GLU A 18 -6.43 7.98 2.18
CA GLU A 18 -7.36 7.42 1.22
C GLU A 18 -6.65 6.90 -0.05
N GLY A 19 -6.95 5.65 -0.42
CA GLY A 19 -6.35 5.02 -1.61
C GLY A 19 -6.62 5.79 -2.91
N ARG A 20 -7.73 6.53 -3.02
CA ARG A 20 -8.03 7.37 -4.19
C ARG A 20 -7.01 8.50 -4.39
N TYR A 21 -6.49 9.07 -3.30
CA TYR A 21 -5.49 10.14 -3.38
C TYR A 21 -4.11 9.58 -3.71
N VAL A 22 -3.78 8.38 -3.22
CA VAL A 22 -2.55 7.67 -3.64
C VAL A 22 -2.58 7.33 -5.12
N LEU A 23 -3.73 6.89 -5.65
CA LEU A 23 -3.86 6.67 -7.08
C LEU A 23 -3.63 7.95 -7.87
N ARG A 24 -4.25 9.07 -7.46
CA ARG A 24 -4.01 10.37 -8.09
C ARG A 24 -2.53 10.75 -8.07
N LEU A 25 -1.84 10.53 -6.95
CA LEU A 25 -0.41 10.79 -6.83
C LEU A 25 0.41 9.91 -7.79
N ALA A 26 0.09 8.61 -7.87
CA ALA A 26 0.74 7.66 -8.77
C ALA A 26 0.59 8.04 -10.25
N LEU A 27 -0.51 8.72 -10.60
CA LEU A 27 -0.78 9.15 -11.96
C LEU A 27 -0.07 10.45 -12.35
N THR A 28 0.52 11.19 -11.40
CA THR A 28 1.19 12.46 -11.70
C THR A 28 2.55 12.28 -12.41
N CYS A 29 3.31 11.22 -12.08
CA CYS A 29 4.60 10.96 -12.71
C CYS A 29 5.00 9.48 -12.66
N ARG A 30 5.93 9.07 -13.54
CA ARG A 30 6.44 7.69 -13.61
C ARG A 30 7.08 7.23 -12.29
N LEU A 31 7.85 8.11 -11.63
CA LEU A 31 8.48 7.78 -10.34
C LEU A 31 7.44 7.34 -9.30
N PHE A 32 6.35 8.09 -9.15
CA PHE A 32 5.28 7.73 -8.22
C PHE A 32 4.48 6.53 -8.71
N LYS A 33 4.29 6.37 -10.01
CA LYS A 33 3.67 5.16 -10.56
C LYS A 33 4.42 3.90 -10.11
N ASP A 34 5.74 3.91 -10.25
CA ASP A 34 6.60 2.75 -10.00
C ASP A 34 6.74 2.42 -8.50
N ILE A 35 6.65 3.43 -7.64
CA ILE A 35 6.72 3.25 -6.17
C ILE A 35 5.35 2.88 -5.57
N LEU A 36 4.28 3.58 -5.98
CA LEU A 36 2.99 3.55 -5.26
C LEU A 36 2.05 2.42 -5.71
N ILE A 37 2.01 2.09 -7.00
CA ILE A 37 1.10 1.05 -7.49
C ILE A 37 1.42 -0.32 -6.91
N PRO A 38 2.67 -0.83 -6.97
CA PRO A 38 2.95 -2.19 -6.49
C PRO A 38 2.83 -2.33 -4.97
N ASN A 39 3.19 -1.29 -4.21
CA ASN A 39 3.41 -1.41 -2.77
C ASN A 39 2.32 -0.76 -1.91
N HIS A 40 1.65 0.29 -2.38
CA HIS A 40 0.77 1.12 -1.55
C HIS A 40 -0.72 0.94 -1.89
N LEU A 41 -1.06 0.89 -3.18
CA LEU A 41 -2.46 0.89 -3.60
C LEU A 41 -3.22 -0.37 -3.15
N HIS A 42 -2.60 -1.54 -3.33
CA HIS A 42 -3.24 -2.84 -3.05
C HIS A 42 -3.27 -3.22 -1.57
N PHE A 43 -2.38 -2.65 -0.76
CA PHE A 43 -2.20 -3.03 0.64
C PHE A 43 -2.91 -2.10 1.62
N ARG A 44 -3.32 -0.89 1.20
CA ARG A 44 -4.04 0.07 2.07
C ARG A 44 -5.31 -0.47 2.71
N ASN A 45 -6.12 -1.15 1.92
CA ASN A 45 -7.35 -1.78 2.41
C ASN A 45 -7.30 -3.26 2.04
N ILE A 46 -6.94 -4.10 3.00
CA ILE A 46 -6.99 -5.54 2.80
C ILE A 46 -8.32 -6.07 3.33
N SER A 47 -8.95 -6.93 2.52
CA SER A 47 -10.05 -7.77 2.97
C SER A 47 -9.52 -9.19 3.14
N VAL A 48 -9.72 -9.75 4.32
CA VAL A 48 -9.27 -11.08 4.72
C VAL A 48 -10.47 -11.86 5.25
N SER A 49 -10.49 -13.15 4.93
CA SER A 49 -11.42 -14.11 5.53
C SER A 49 -10.58 -15.16 6.25
N PHE A 50 -11.07 -15.68 7.37
CA PHE A 50 -10.35 -16.72 8.11
C PHE A 50 -10.13 -17.97 7.26
N SER A 51 -11.06 -18.28 6.34
CA SER A 51 -10.92 -19.38 5.38
C SER A 51 -9.92 -19.08 4.25
N ARG A 52 -9.57 -17.81 4.01
CA ARG A 52 -8.64 -17.37 2.95
C ARG A 52 -7.60 -16.38 3.48
N HIS A 53 -6.65 -16.91 4.25
CA HIS A 53 -5.58 -16.18 4.95
C HIS A 53 -4.33 -15.90 4.08
N ARG A 54 -4.33 -16.27 2.78
CA ARG A 54 -3.19 -16.06 1.86
C ARG A 54 -2.66 -14.61 1.81
N ARG A 55 -3.53 -13.62 2.02
CA ARG A 55 -3.13 -12.21 2.11
C ARG A 55 -2.37 -11.91 3.40
N LEU A 56 -2.79 -12.50 4.52
CA LEU A 56 -2.07 -12.39 5.80
C LEU A 56 -0.71 -13.10 5.70
N ASP A 57 -0.66 -14.29 5.08
CA ASP A 57 0.60 -15.01 4.85
C ASP A 57 1.60 -14.18 4.03
N LEU A 58 1.11 -13.43 3.04
CA LEU A 58 1.95 -12.52 2.25
C LEU A 58 2.52 -11.38 3.09
N LEU A 59 1.72 -10.83 4.01
CA LEU A 59 2.15 -9.76 4.92
C LEU A 59 3.17 -10.25 5.95
N ILE A 60 2.98 -11.46 6.47
CA ILE A 60 3.94 -12.13 7.36
C ILE A 60 5.28 -12.32 6.63
N ARG A 61 5.24 -12.82 5.38
CA ARG A 61 6.45 -13.05 4.57
C ARG A 61 7.12 -11.76 4.09
N ARG A 62 6.39 -10.65 4.02
CA ARG A 62 6.90 -9.35 3.54
C ARG A 62 6.44 -8.22 4.47
N PRO A 63 7.11 -8.02 5.61
CA PRO A 63 6.73 -7.01 6.61
C PRO A 63 6.70 -5.58 6.06
N ALA A 64 7.53 -5.27 5.07
CA ALA A 64 7.53 -3.97 4.39
C ALA A 64 6.17 -3.62 3.76
N LEU A 65 5.42 -4.62 3.27
CA LEU A 65 4.07 -4.41 2.72
C LEU A 65 3.03 -4.21 3.83
N ALA A 66 3.27 -4.78 5.02
CA ALA A 66 2.39 -4.62 6.17
C ALA A 66 2.37 -3.17 6.67
N ARG A 67 3.48 -2.43 6.52
CA ARG A 67 3.54 -0.99 6.82
C ARG A 67 2.51 -0.17 6.02
N ASN A 68 2.17 -0.62 4.82
CA ASN A 68 1.26 0.10 3.92
C ASN A 68 -0.22 -0.24 4.20
N VAL A 69 -0.51 -1.10 5.18
CA VAL A 69 -1.86 -1.48 5.57
C VAL A 69 -2.47 -0.43 6.48
N ARG A 70 -3.59 0.18 6.05
CA ARG A 70 -4.33 1.19 6.84
C ARG A 70 -5.64 0.67 7.40
N ARG A 71 -6.22 -0.33 6.75
CA ARG A 71 -7.45 -0.98 7.20
C ARG A 71 -7.44 -2.46 6.86
N ILE A 72 -7.76 -3.27 7.86
CA ILE A 72 -8.05 -4.69 7.69
C ILE A 72 -9.56 -4.87 7.86
N ARG A 73 -10.22 -5.42 6.85
CA ARG A 73 -11.60 -5.89 6.97
C ARG A 73 -11.59 -7.39 7.09
N ILE A 74 -12.16 -7.89 8.18
CA ILE A 74 -12.36 -9.31 8.42
C ILE A 74 -13.80 -9.61 8.01
N SER A 75 -13.96 -10.53 7.07
CA SER A 75 -15.27 -11.03 6.65
C SER A 75 -15.31 -12.54 6.90
N ASP A 76 -16.15 -12.95 7.84
CA ASP A 76 -16.61 -14.34 7.98
C ASP A 76 -17.73 -14.57 6.97
N GLN A 77 -17.43 -15.32 5.92
CA GLN A 77 -18.41 -15.96 5.05
C GLN A 77 -18.09 -17.44 5.02
#